data_AF-A0A398BHF9-F1
#
_entry.id   AF-A0A398BHF9-F1
#
_cell.length_a   1.000
_cell.length_b   1.000
_cell.length_c   1.000
_cell.angle_alpha   90.00
_cell.angle_beta   90.00
_cell.angle_gamma   90.00
#
_symmetry.space_group_name_H-M   'P 1'
#
loop_
_entity.id
_entity.type
_entity.pdbx_description
1 polymer ?
#
loop_
_entity_poly.entity_id
_entity_poly.type
_entity_poly.pdbx_seq_one_letter_code
_entity_poly.pdbx_strand_id
1 'polypeptide(L)'
;MEITTGAILRRITETPLSTAAHKLATIILDGIAWKDGYNGLERGTAAFTLAHLAEKMGVSRQHLTALLAELAASSLELVRWKPNGKFAPWLFRFGGQDDVDASPDVVSSPSDTSLSRESKNKTIFAGRIKIAEGTNVYRTPWAALIKAAKASLACWNVDTQVIWERFLAFNRSRGNAAVPAGFLLGFMRRWRTSPDAPLKRDAYATPMRALKPEDLELQRLISAAPSKNWQFHAADLRRLIGQIAYDARVARMEGQFGCPRFAASLAVHGLAVLAGEIAQ
;
A
#
# COMPACT_ATOMS: atom_id res chain seq x y z
N MET A 1 -21.79 -11.56 -22.47
CA MET A 1 -21.32 -10.38 -23.26
C MET A 1 -20.02 -9.92 -22.66
N GLU A 2 -18.98 -9.63 -23.45
CA GLU A 2 -17.73 -9.11 -22.89
C GLU A 2 -17.98 -7.80 -22.13
N ILE A 3 -17.61 -7.77 -20.85
CA ILE A 3 -17.62 -6.56 -20.03
C ILE A 3 -16.57 -5.61 -20.64
N THR A 4 -17.05 -4.64 -21.42
CA THR A 4 -16.25 -3.55 -22.00
C THR A 4 -16.76 -2.21 -21.52
N THR A 5 -15.87 -1.22 -21.47
CA THR A 5 -16.24 0.14 -21.05
C THR A 5 -17.36 0.71 -21.92
N GLY A 6 -17.30 0.48 -23.23
CA GLY A 6 -18.32 0.93 -24.19
C GLY A 6 -19.69 0.30 -23.96
N ALA A 7 -19.74 -1.00 -23.67
CA ALA A 7 -21.00 -1.69 -23.39
C ALA A 7 -21.66 -1.16 -22.11
N ILE A 8 -20.88 -0.91 -21.04
CA ILE A 8 -21.43 -0.33 -19.80
C ILE A 8 -21.84 1.13 -20.01
N LEU A 9 -21.05 1.94 -20.71
CA LEU A 9 -21.43 3.33 -21.03
C LEU A 9 -22.75 3.39 -21.78
N ARG A 10 -22.93 2.54 -22.79
CA ARG A 10 -24.16 2.46 -23.56
C ARG A 10 -25.35 2.10 -22.68
N ARG A 11 -25.20 1.11 -21.80
CA ARG A 11 -26.24 0.76 -20.81
C ARG A 11 -26.52 1.90 -19.85
N ILE A 12 -25.49 2.61 -19.37
CA ILE A 12 -25.68 3.79 -18.52
C ILE A 12 -26.52 4.82 -19.26
N THR A 13 -26.22 5.13 -20.52
CA THR A 13 -26.97 6.13 -21.31
C THR A 13 -28.39 5.70 -21.67
N GLU A 14 -28.64 4.41 -21.85
CA GLU A 14 -29.96 3.86 -22.22
C GLU A 14 -30.87 3.65 -21.00
N THR A 15 -30.31 3.59 -19.78
CA THR A 15 -31.09 3.39 -18.55
C THR A 15 -31.67 4.72 -18.08
N PRO A 16 -32.98 4.82 -17.79
CA PRO A 16 -33.58 6.03 -17.23
C PRO A 16 -33.13 6.20 -15.77
N LEU A 17 -32.11 7.03 -15.56
CA LEU A 17 -31.55 7.36 -14.26
C LEU A 17 -31.71 8.85 -13.98
N SER A 18 -31.73 9.21 -12.70
CA SER A 18 -31.53 10.60 -12.28
C SER A 18 -30.16 11.11 -12.75
N THR A 19 -30.05 12.41 -13.00
CA THR A 19 -28.78 13.04 -13.42
C THR A 19 -27.65 12.74 -12.44
N ALA A 20 -27.96 12.66 -11.14
CA ALA A 20 -27.02 12.32 -10.09
C ALA A 20 -26.63 10.82 -10.12
N ALA A 21 -27.57 9.91 -10.40
CA ALA A 21 -27.26 8.49 -10.55
C ALA A 21 -26.44 8.21 -11.82
N HIS A 22 -26.70 8.91 -12.93
CA HIS A 22 -25.84 8.86 -14.12
C HIS A 22 -24.39 9.28 -13.82
N LYS A 23 -24.22 10.39 -13.08
CA LYS A 23 -22.88 10.84 -12.66
C LYS A 23 -22.21 9.82 -11.74
N LEU A 24 -22.96 9.20 -10.84
CA LEU A 24 -22.42 8.16 -9.96
C LEU A 24 -21.98 6.92 -10.75
N ALA A 25 -22.81 6.46 -11.70
CA ALA A 25 -22.49 5.30 -12.53
C ALA A 25 -21.23 5.51 -13.37
N THR A 26 -21.05 6.71 -13.94
CA THR A 26 -19.84 7.05 -14.72
C THR A 26 -18.59 7.13 -13.85
N ILE A 27 -18.70 7.63 -12.61
CA ILE A 27 -17.59 7.61 -11.63
C ILE A 27 -17.21 6.19 -11.25
N ILE A 28 -18.20 5.30 -11.06
CA ILE A 28 -17.94 3.89 -10.71
C ILE A 28 -17.27 3.19 -11.89
N LEU A 29 -17.77 3.41 -13.11
CA LEU A 29 -17.21 2.88 -14.35
C LEU A 29 -15.73 3.27 -14.54
N ASP A 30 -15.39 4.53 -14.28
CA ASP A 30 -14.01 5.05 -14.34
C ASP A 30 -13.07 4.31 -13.37
N GLY A 31 -13.60 3.81 -12.25
CA GLY A 31 -12.86 3.05 -11.25
C GLY A 31 -12.75 1.54 -11.50
N ILE A 32 -13.33 1.01 -12.58
CA ILE A 32 -13.33 -0.43 -12.86
C ILE A 32 -11.92 -0.93 -13.22
N ALA A 33 -11.52 -2.04 -12.60
CA ALA A 33 -10.37 -2.82 -13.02
C ALA A 33 -10.69 -3.55 -14.33
N TRP A 34 -10.12 -3.12 -15.46
CA TRP A 34 -10.32 -3.78 -16.75
C TRP A 34 -9.36 -4.93 -17.02
N LYS A 35 -8.39 -5.14 -16.12
CA LYS A 35 -7.41 -6.22 -16.15
C LYS A 35 -7.37 -6.88 -14.78
N ASP A 36 -7.23 -8.20 -14.76
CA ASP A 36 -7.10 -8.94 -13.50
C ASP A 36 -5.89 -8.49 -12.69
N GLY A 37 -6.10 -8.30 -11.39
CA GLY A 37 -5.09 -7.83 -10.46
C GLY A 37 -4.76 -6.33 -10.57
N TYR A 38 -5.44 -5.56 -11.43
CA TYR A 38 -5.30 -4.11 -11.44
C TYR A 38 -5.81 -3.53 -10.11
N ASN A 39 -4.92 -2.85 -9.36
CA ASN A 39 -5.16 -2.44 -7.98
C ASN A 39 -5.51 -3.59 -7.00
N GLY A 40 -5.13 -4.84 -7.34
CA GLY A 40 -5.49 -6.02 -6.56
C GLY A 40 -6.96 -6.42 -6.66
N LEU A 41 -7.67 -5.95 -7.68
CA LEU A 41 -9.09 -6.24 -7.92
C LEU A 41 -9.26 -7.21 -9.10
N GLU A 42 -10.34 -7.98 -9.04
CA GLU A 42 -10.81 -8.80 -10.16
C GLU A 42 -11.31 -7.93 -11.30
N ARG A 43 -11.17 -8.42 -12.54
CA ARG A 43 -11.68 -7.72 -13.72
C ARG A 43 -13.19 -7.43 -13.59
N GLY A 44 -13.59 -6.22 -13.96
CA GLY A 44 -14.98 -5.76 -13.88
C GLY A 44 -15.38 -5.18 -12.53
N THR A 45 -14.48 -5.14 -11.55
CA THR A 45 -14.75 -4.62 -10.21
C THR A 45 -14.14 -3.24 -9.99
N ALA A 46 -14.89 -2.35 -9.35
CA ALA A 46 -14.39 -1.06 -8.85
C ALA A 46 -14.37 -1.05 -7.31
N ALA A 47 -13.41 -0.36 -6.70
CA ALA A 47 -13.31 -0.26 -5.25
C ALA A 47 -13.35 1.20 -4.78
N PHE A 48 -14.28 1.52 -3.88
CA PHE A 48 -14.40 2.85 -3.30
C PHE A 48 -14.76 2.80 -1.82
N THR A 49 -14.30 3.80 -1.06
CA THR A 49 -14.93 4.08 0.25
C THR A 49 -16.16 4.95 0.03
N LEU A 50 -17.23 4.74 0.80
CA LEU A 50 -18.43 5.57 0.69
C LEU A 50 -18.16 7.05 1.01
N ALA A 51 -17.17 7.33 1.87
CA ALA A 51 -16.74 8.69 2.17
C ALA A 51 -16.13 9.36 0.93
N HIS A 52 -15.20 8.68 0.26
CA HIS A 52 -14.58 9.20 -0.96
C HIS A 52 -15.60 9.36 -2.11
N LEU A 53 -16.53 8.42 -2.25
CA LEU A 53 -17.58 8.48 -3.28
C LEU A 53 -18.53 9.66 -3.03
N ALA A 54 -18.91 9.90 -1.76
CA ALA A 54 -19.75 11.04 -1.37
C ALA A 54 -19.05 12.38 -1.63
N GLU A 55 -17.76 12.47 -1.29
CA GLU A 55 -16.92 13.64 -1.54
C GLU A 55 -16.76 13.92 -3.05
N LYS A 56 -16.43 12.90 -3.86
CA LYS A 56 -16.30 13.02 -5.32
C LYS A 56 -17.63 13.42 -5.99
N MET A 57 -18.75 12.98 -5.43
CA MET A 57 -20.09 13.37 -5.89
C MET A 57 -20.51 14.76 -5.42
N GLY A 58 -19.95 15.26 -4.29
CA GLY A 58 -20.36 16.49 -3.63
C GLY A 58 -21.71 16.35 -2.90
N VAL A 59 -22.04 15.15 -2.40
CA VAL A 59 -23.36 14.85 -1.80
C VAL A 59 -23.22 14.25 -0.40
N SER A 60 -24.30 14.29 0.39
CA SER A 60 -24.32 13.64 1.70
C SER A 60 -24.28 12.10 1.59
N ARG A 61 -23.80 11.42 2.63
CA ARG A 61 -23.80 9.94 2.68
C ARG A 61 -25.20 9.33 2.56
N GLN A 62 -26.22 10.01 3.08
CA GLN A 62 -27.62 9.59 2.95
C GLN A 62 -28.08 9.68 1.50
N HIS A 63 -27.78 10.78 0.82
CA HIS A 63 -28.11 10.95 -0.60
C HIS A 63 -27.35 9.95 -1.47
N LEU A 64 -26.07 9.71 -1.19
CA LEU A 64 -25.28 8.67 -1.86
C LEU A 64 -25.94 7.29 -1.74
N THR A 65 -26.50 6.97 -0.57
CA THR A 65 -27.17 5.68 -0.35
C THR A 65 -28.43 5.54 -1.20
N ALA A 66 -29.18 6.62 -1.38
CA ALA A 66 -30.33 6.64 -2.29
C ALA A 66 -29.91 6.44 -3.75
N LEU A 67 -28.84 7.11 -4.20
CA LEU A 67 -28.32 6.94 -5.56
C LEU A 67 -27.80 5.52 -5.81
N LEU A 68 -27.14 4.90 -4.83
CA LEU A 68 -26.71 3.51 -4.93
C LEU A 68 -27.90 2.54 -4.98
N ALA A 69 -28.97 2.81 -4.25
CA ALA A 69 -30.20 2.02 -4.31
C ALA A 69 -30.89 2.16 -5.68
N GLU A 70 -30.92 3.37 -6.24
CA GLU A 70 -31.42 3.62 -7.59
C GLU A 70 -30.65 2.83 -8.64
N LEU A 71 -29.31 2.86 -8.60
CA LEU A 71 -28.46 2.09 -9.53
C LEU A 71 -28.65 0.58 -9.38
N ALA A 72 -28.85 0.08 -8.16
CA ALA A 72 -29.09 -1.33 -7.89
C ALA A 72 -30.47 -1.80 -8.40
N ALA A 73 -31.49 -0.95 -8.30
CA ALA A 73 -32.85 -1.24 -8.79
C ALA A 73 -33.02 -1.01 -10.30
N SER A 74 -32.09 -0.30 -10.94
CA SER A 74 -32.11 -0.02 -12.37
C SER A 74 -31.65 -1.23 -13.20
N SER A 75 -31.81 -1.15 -14.53
CA SER A 75 -31.28 -2.15 -15.47
C SER A 75 -29.74 -2.25 -15.51
N LEU A 76 -29.02 -1.43 -14.73
CA LEU A 76 -27.59 -1.59 -14.50
C LEU A 76 -27.25 -2.61 -13.43
N GLU A 77 -28.21 -2.98 -12.57
CA GLU A 77 -28.11 -4.01 -11.54
C GLU A 77 -26.79 -3.90 -10.75
N LEU A 78 -26.49 -2.70 -10.26
CA LEU A 78 -25.23 -2.45 -9.56
C LEU A 78 -25.15 -3.30 -8.28
N VAL A 79 -24.28 -4.29 -8.29
CA VAL A 79 -23.96 -5.12 -7.13
C VAL A 79 -22.85 -4.45 -6.33
N ARG A 80 -23.02 -4.41 -5.01
CA ARG A 80 -21.98 -3.96 -4.08
C ARG A 80 -21.78 -4.94 -2.94
N TRP A 81 -20.53 -5.15 -2.54
CA TRP A 81 -20.19 -5.98 -1.39
C TRP A 81 -18.96 -5.41 -0.68
N LYS A 82 -18.71 -5.88 0.54
CA LYS A 82 -17.56 -5.45 1.34
C LYS A 82 -16.72 -6.68 1.68
N PRO A 83 -15.41 -6.71 1.33
CA PRO A 83 -14.52 -7.76 1.79
C PRO A 83 -14.34 -7.69 3.31
N ASN A 84 -14.00 -8.82 3.93
CA ASN A 84 -13.79 -8.90 5.38
C ASN A 84 -12.71 -7.91 5.84
N GLY A 85 -13.06 -7.08 6.83
CA GLY A 85 -12.15 -6.08 7.40
C GLY A 85 -12.83 -4.75 7.69
N LYS A 86 -12.54 -4.17 8.87
CA LYS A 86 -13.11 -2.89 9.31
C LYS A 86 -12.89 -1.78 8.28
N PHE A 87 -11.72 -1.77 7.64
CA PHE A 87 -11.25 -0.73 6.70
C PHE A 87 -11.31 -1.15 5.22
N ALA A 88 -11.88 -2.31 4.91
CA ALA A 88 -11.98 -2.75 3.52
C ALA A 88 -12.88 -1.79 2.71
N PRO A 89 -12.49 -1.42 1.48
CA PRO A 89 -13.32 -0.62 0.59
C PRO A 89 -14.56 -1.40 0.17
N TRP A 90 -15.62 -0.69 -0.24
CA TRP A 90 -16.74 -1.32 -0.92
C TRP A 90 -16.35 -1.64 -2.34
N LEU A 91 -16.65 -2.86 -2.76
CA LEU A 91 -16.51 -3.33 -4.12
C LEU A 91 -17.83 -3.15 -4.86
N PHE A 92 -17.74 -2.80 -6.13
CA PHE A 92 -18.86 -2.49 -7.02
C PHE A 92 -18.68 -3.21 -8.34
N ARG A 93 -19.76 -3.82 -8.85
CA ARG A 93 -19.81 -4.49 -10.15
C ARG A 93 -21.16 -4.20 -10.80
N PHE A 94 -21.17 -3.82 -12.07
CA PHE A 94 -22.42 -3.70 -12.82
C PHE A 94 -22.93 -5.10 -13.18
N GLY A 95 -24.22 -5.35 -12.94
CA GLY A 95 -24.85 -6.62 -13.24
C GLY A 95 -24.89 -6.85 -14.75
N GLY A 96 -24.43 -8.03 -15.16
CA GLY A 96 -24.20 -8.38 -16.56
C GLY A 96 -23.49 -9.73 -16.61
N GLN A 97 -24.20 -10.77 -16.19
CA GLN A 97 -23.96 -12.20 -16.39
C GLN A 97 -22.50 -12.61 -16.65
N ASP A 98 -21.81 -13.01 -15.57
CA ASP A 98 -20.99 -14.21 -15.53
C ASP A 98 -21.37 -14.91 -14.23
N ASP A 99 -22.50 -15.61 -14.27
CA ASP A 99 -22.78 -16.64 -13.27
C ASP A 99 -22.05 -17.89 -13.76
N VAL A 100 -20.78 -18.02 -13.35
CA VAL A 100 -20.13 -19.32 -13.24
C VAL A 100 -19.38 -19.32 -11.92
N ASP A 101 -20.11 -19.75 -10.92
CA ASP A 101 -19.60 -20.42 -9.74
C ASP A 101 -18.69 -21.60 -10.18
N ALA A 102 -17.37 -21.51 -9.94
CA ALA A 102 -16.46 -22.66 -9.67
C ALA A 102 -14.98 -22.25 -9.64
N SER A 103 -14.36 -22.44 -8.47
CA SER A 103 -13.06 -23.11 -8.18
C SER A 103 -11.82 -22.91 -9.09
N PRO A 104 -10.60 -22.80 -8.52
CA PRO A 104 -9.37 -22.50 -9.25
C PRO A 104 -8.81 -23.69 -10.04
N ASP A 105 -7.97 -23.32 -11.00
CA ASP A 105 -6.84 -24.06 -11.59
C ASP A 105 -6.95 -24.43 -13.08
N VAL A 106 -5.76 -24.45 -13.70
CA VAL A 106 -5.40 -25.09 -14.98
C VAL A 106 -5.36 -24.21 -16.24
N VAL A 107 -4.13 -23.72 -16.48
CA VAL A 107 -3.34 -23.81 -17.74
C VAL A 107 -3.61 -22.80 -18.86
N SER A 108 -2.52 -22.09 -19.18
CA SER A 108 -2.31 -21.29 -20.39
C SER A 108 -2.44 -22.11 -21.67
N SER A 109 -2.87 -21.49 -22.76
CA SER A 109 -2.37 -21.88 -24.07
C SER A 109 -2.02 -20.66 -24.93
N PRO A 110 -0.96 -20.74 -25.76
CA PRO A 110 -0.21 -19.59 -26.24
C PRO A 110 -0.29 -19.48 -27.77
N SER A 111 -1.01 -18.52 -28.33
CA SER A 111 -0.77 -18.11 -29.72
C SER A 111 -1.63 -16.91 -30.13
N ASP A 112 -0.90 -15.91 -30.62
CA ASP A 112 -1.27 -14.86 -31.56
C ASP A 112 -1.94 -13.57 -31.07
N THR A 113 -1.15 -12.56 -30.63
CA THR A 113 -0.41 -11.52 -31.40
C THR A 113 -1.32 -10.71 -32.36
N SER A 114 -1.65 -9.45 -32.06
CA SER A 114 -0.77 -8.35 -32.47
C SER A 114 -1.09 -7.00 -31.80
N LEU A 115 -0.02 -6.20 -31.74
CA LEU A 115 0.20 -4.97 -31.01
C LEU A 115 -0.68 -3.79 -31.45
N SER A 116 -1.33 -3.14 -30.49
CA SER A 116 -1.51 -1.69 -30.49
C SER A 116 -1.10 -1.12 -29.13
N ARG A 117 0.22 -0.89 -29.00
CA ARG A 117 0.84 -0.19 -27.87
C ARG A 117 0.46 1.28 -27.95
N GLU A 118 -0.42 1.71 -27.05
CA GLU A 118 -0.35 3.06 -26.48
C GLU A 118 -0.51 2.96 -24.96
N SER A 119 0.52 2.41 -24.32
CA SER A 119 0.61 2.21 -22.88
C SER A 119 0.82 3.54 -22.15
N LYS A 120 -0.27 4.17 -21.69
CA LYS A 120 -0.20 5.39 -20.87
C LYS A 120 -0.06 5.16 -19.36
N ASN A 121 0.01 3.92 -18.86
CA ASN A 121 0.32 3.63 -17.45
C ASN A 121 1.49 2.65 -17.34
N LYS A 122 2.68 3.19 -17.12
CA LYS A 122 3.99 2.53 -17.17
C LYS A 122 4.37 1.89 -15.82
N THR A 123 4.09 0.60 -15.63
CA THR A 123 4.96 -0.28 -14.82
C THR A 123 5.91 -1.02 -15.77
N ILE A 124 6.95 -0.31 -16.20
CA ILE A 124 7.89 -0.74 -17.26
C ILE A 124 8.81 -1.90 -16.83
N PHE A 125 8.90 -2.20 -15.54
CA PHE A 125 9.91 -3.13 -15.01
C PHE A 125 9.27 -4.46 -14.61
N ALA A 126 9.30 -5.43 -15.52
CA ALA A 126 8.95 -6.83 -15.24
C ALA A 126 10.22 -7.69 -15.19
N GLY A 127 10.26 -8.71 -14.31
CA GLY A 127 11.38 -9.65 -14.16
C GLY A 127 12.12 -9.56 -12.82
N ARG A 128 13.15 -10.40 -12.64
CA ARG A 128 14.05 -10.41 -11.47
C ARG A 128 15.46 -9.96 -11.88
N ILE A 129 16.06 -9.09 -11.10
CA ILE A 129 17.44 -8.62 -11.27
C ILE A 129 18.33 -9.44 -10.34
N LYS A 130 19.30 -10.15 -10.90
CA LYS A 130 20.36 -10.81 -10.13
C LYS A 130 21.42 -9.77 -9.76
N ILE A 131 21.75 -9.68 -8.47
CA ILE A 131 22.75 -8.76 -7.90
C ILE A 131 24.10 -9.48 -7.84
N ALA A 132 24.50 -10.15 -8.93
CA ALA A 132 25.84 -10.71 -9.08
C ALA A 132 26.83 -9.58 -9.44
N GLU A 133 28.13 -9.87 -9.45
CA GLU A 133 29.22 -8.89 -9.63
C GLU A 133 29.02 -7.93 -10.83
N GLY A 134 29.57 -6.72 -10.67
CA GLY A 134 29.25 -5.49 -11.39
C GLY A 134 29.26 -5.61 -12.92
N THR A 135 28.14 -6.07 -13.48
CA THR A 135 27.96 -6.18 -14.92
C THR A 135 27.57 -4.82 -15.50
N ASN A 136 28.18 -4.45 -16.63
CA ASN A 136 27.85 -3.26 -17.40
C ASN A 136 26.35 -3.25 -17.77
N VAL A 137 25.63 -2.21 -17.35
CA VAL A 137 24.17 -2.09 -17.53
C VAL A 137 23.78 -2.09 -19.00
N TYR A 138 24.62 -1.52 -19.86
CA TYR A 138 24.37 -1.40 -21.30
C TYR A 138 24.32 -2.76 -22.01
N ARG A 139 24.80 -3.84 -21.38
CA ARG A 139 24.68 -5.22 -21.85
C ARG A 139 23.46 -5.96 -21.29
N THR A 140 22.60 -5.25 -20.57
CA THR A 140 21.42 -5.83 -19.92
C THR A 140 20.14 -5.19 -20.46
N PRO A 141 18.99 -5.89 -20.39
CA PRO A 141 17.70 -5.31 -20.79
C PRO A 141 17.31 -4.08 -19.94
N TRP A 142 17.97 -3.85 -18.80
CA TRP A 142 17.68 -2.77 -17.87
C TRP A 142 18.12 -1.39 -18.37
N ALA A 143 19.12 -1.30 -19.26
CA ALA A 143 19.64 -0.02 -19.75
C ALA A 143 18.56 0.85 -20.42
N ALA A 144 17.79 0.26 -21.34
CA ALA A 144 16.72 0.97 -22.04
C ALA A 144 15.62 1.42 -21.06
N LEU A 145 15.31 0.60 -20.05
CA LEU A 145 14.28 0.90 -19.05
C LEU A 145 14.72 2.02 -18.10
N ILE A 146 15.98 2.02 -17.65
CA ILE A 146 16.55 3.10 -16.83
C ILE A 146 16.59 4.40 -17.64
N LYS A 147 17.03 4.35 -18.91
CA LYS A 147 17.06 5.53 -19.79
C LYS A 147 15.66 6.13 -19.99
N ALA A 148 14.65 5.28 -20.20
CA ALA A 148 13.26 5.72 -20.33
C ALA A 148 12.68 6.28 -19.02
N ALA A 149 13.00 5.67 -17.88
CA ALA A 149 12.46 6.07 -16.59
C ALA A 149 13.13 7.33 -16.02
N LYS A 150 14.46 7.50 -16.20
CA LYS A 150 15.18 8.64 -15.64
C LYS A 150 14.74 9.98 -16.26
N ALA A 151 14.28 9.97 -17.52
CA ALA A 151 13.81 11.17 -18.22
C ALA A 151 12.68 11.91 -17.49
N SER A 152 11.88 11.21 -16.67
CA SER A 152 10.78 11.79 -15.90
C SER A 152 11.00 11.76 -14.38
N LEU A 153 12.25 11.58 -13.93
CA LEU A 153 12.60 11.46 -12.50
C LEU A 153 13.73 12.44 -12.13
N ALA A 154 13.93 12.63 -10.83
CA ALA A 154 14.98 13.52 -10.30
C ALA A 154 16.41 13.10 -10.69
N CYS A 155 16.60 11.87 -11.19
CA CYS A 155 17.88 11.35 -11.69
C CYS A 155 18.10 11.56 -13.20
N TRP A 156 17.37 12.47 -13.85
CA TRP A 156 17.38 12.66 -15.31
C TRP A 156 18.77 12.93 -15.90
N ASN A 157 19.63 13.64 -15.17
CA ASN A 157 20.98 14.01 -15.58
C ASN A 157 22.07 13.01 -15.17
N VAL A 158 21.71 11.92 -14.49
CA VAL A 158 22.69 10.94 -13.99
C VAL A 158 22.96 9.88 -15.04
N ASP A 159 24.23 9.49 -15.18
CA ASP A 159 24.60 8.39 -16.09
C ASP A 159 23.92 7.07 -15.71
N THR A 160 23.53 6.31 -16.74
CA THR A 160 22.74 5.07 -16.58
C THR A 160 23.53 4.00 -15.82
N GLN A 161 24.84 3.91 -16.05
CA GLN A 161 25.73 2.99 -15.35
C GLN A 161 25.88 3.40 -13.88
N VAL A 162 25.96 4.70 -13.58
CA VAL A 162 26.03 5.20 -12.20
C VAL A 162 24.75 4.87 -11.40
N ILE A 163 23.57 5.00 -12.03
CA ILE A 163 22.30 4.57 -11.42
C ILE A 163 22.33 3.08 -11.10
N TRP A 164 22.81 2.27 -12.05
CA TRP A 164 22.89 0.83 -11.93
C TRP A 164 23.84 0.37 -10.84
N GLU A 165 25.06 0.91 -10.79
CA GLU A 165 26.07 0.55 -9.79
C GLU A 165 25.63 0.89 -8.37
N ARG A 166 25.03 2.08 -8.18
CA ARG A 166 24.48 2.46 -6.87
C ARG A 166 23.32 1.56 -6.45
N PHE A 167 22.49 1.14 -7.39
CA PHE A 167 21.41 0.19 -7.12
C PHE A 167 21.95 -1.19 -6.72
N LEU A 168 22.96 -1.71 -7.43
CA LEU A 168 23.59 -2.99 -7.09
C LEU A 168 24.28 -2.93 -5.72
N ALA A 169 25.03 -1.87 -5.44
CA ALA A 169 25.70 -1.65 -4.16
C ALA A 169 24.70 -1.58 -2.99
N PHE A 170 23.58 -0.85 -3.18
CA PHE A 170 22.51 -0.74 -2.18
C PHE A 170 21.86 -2.09 -1.85
N ASN A 171 21.67 -2.96 -2.83
CA ASN A 171 21.05 -4.27 -2.61
C ASN A 171 22.04 -5.29 -2.06
N ARG A 172 23.32 -5.20 -2.45
CA ARG A 172 24.40 -6.06 -1.94
C ARG A 172 24.65 -5.82 -0.45
N SER A 173 24.67 -4.56 -0.01
CA SER A 173 24.84 -4.23 1.42
C SER A 173 23.69 -4.72 2.31
N ARG A 174 22.53 -5.04 1.71
CA ARG A 174 21.36 -5.61 2.38
C ARG A 174 21.27 -7.13 2.26
N GLY A 175 22.29 -7.79 1.68
CA GLY A 175 22.32 -9.25 1.52
C GLY A 175 21.38 -9.78 0.43
N ASN A 176 20.84 -8.93 -0.45
CA ASN A 176 19.93 -9.38 -1.50
C ASN A 176 20.70 -9.95 -2.70
N ALA A 177 20.59 -11.25 -2.94
CA ALA A 177 21.16 -11.90 -4.13
C ALA A 177 20.35 -11.64 -5.41
N ALA A 178 19.03 -11.46 -5.30
CA ALA A 178 18.15 -11.12 -6.42
C ALA A 178 16.91 -10.35 -5.96
N VAL A 179 16.51 -9.32 -6.70
CA VAL A 179 15.36 -8.46 -6.36
C VAL A 179 14.38 -8.31 -7.53
N PRO A 180 13.09 -8.06 -7.27
CA PRO A 180 12.14 -7.73 -8.33
C PRO A 180 12.56 -6.47 -9.09
N ALA A 181 12.37 -6.44 -10.41
CA ALA A 181 12.74 -5.30 -11.25
C ALA A 181 12.06 -3.98 -10.83
N GLY A 182 10.87 -4.06 -10.22
CA GLY A 182 10.19 -2.89 -9.65
C GLY A 182 10.98 -2.17 -8.56
N PHE A 183 11.93 -2.83 -7.90
CA PHE A 183 12.80 -2.19 -6.91
C PHE A 183 13.71 -1.13 -7.54
N LEU A 184 14.12 -1.33 -8.79
CA LEU A 184 14.94 -0.36 -9.52
C LEU A 184 14.17 0.93 -9.79
N LEU A 185 12.89 0.83 -10.21
CA LEU A 185 12.04 2.00 -10.37
C LEU A 185 11.80 2.71 -9.03
N GLY A 186 11.54 1.95 -7.96
CA GLY A 186 11.41 2.51 -6.60
C GLY A 186 12.68 3.23 -6.14
N PHE A 187 13.85 2.67 -6.44
CA PHE A 187 15.15 3.28 -6.15
C PHE A 187 15.36 4.58 -6.92
N MET A 188 15.05 4.60 -8.21
CA MET A 188 15.14 5.81 -9.06
C MET A 188 14.14 6.90 -8.63
N ARG A 189 12.95 6.55 -8.15
CA ARG A 189 11.98 7.53 -7.61
C ARG A 189 12.47 8.21 -6.34
N ARG A 190 13.24 7.50 -5.52
CA ARG A 190 13.83 8.00 -4.27
C ARG A 190 15.23 8.57 -4.46
N TRP A 191 15.65 8.77 -5.70
CA TRP A 191 16.98 9.27 -6.03
C TRP A 191 17.19 10.67 -5.43
N ARG A 192 18.26 10.84 -4.64
CA ARG A 192 18.63 12.12 -4.03
C ARG A 192 19.72 12.79 -4.83
N THR A 193 19.52 14.06 -5.17
CA THR A 193 20.37 14.87 -6.06
C THR A 193 21.55 15.56 -5.36
N SER A 194 22.04 15.05 -4.23
CA SER A 194 23.25 15.59 -3.58
C SER A 194 24.35 14.52 -3.48
N PRO A 195 25.57 14.78 -3.97
CA PRO A 195 26.68 13.81 -3.94
C PRO A 195 27.28 13.61 -2.54
N ASP A 196 26.94 14.46 -1.57
CA ASP A 196 27.68 14.55 -0.30
C ASP A 196 26.80 14.57 0.96
N ALA A 197 25.54 14.13 0.83
CA ALA A 197 24.84 13.65 1.99
C ALA A 197 25.44 12.28 2.29
N PRO A 198 26.22 12.08 3.39
CA PRO A 198 26.61 10.75 3.80
C PRO A 198 25.34 9.93 3.79
N LEU A 199 25.43 8.70 3.27
CA LEU A 199 24.39 7.70 3.41
C LEU A 199 23.67 8.01 4.71
N LYS A 200 22.40 8.41 4.64
CA LYS A 200 21.51 8.06 5.74
C LYS A 200 21.53 6.53 5.70
N ARG A 201 22.60 5.94 6.27
CA ARG A 201 22.48 4.89 7.26
C ARG A 201 21.22 5.28 7.99
N ASP A 202 20.33 4.32 8.11
CA ASP A 202 19.14 4.43 8.94
C ASP A 202 19.43 5.41 10.07
N ALA A 203 18.49 6.30 10.38
CA ALA A 203 18.62 7.22 11.51
C ALA A 203 18.58 6.47 12.87
N TYR A 204 19.20 5.28 12.89
CA TYR A 204 19.58 4.37 13.96
C TYR A 204 21.03 3.85 13.81
N ALA A 205 21.86 4.40 12.93
CA ALA A 205 23.31 4.30 13.08
C ALA A 205 23.83 5.61 13.68
N THR A 206 23.37 5.90 14.90
CA THR A 206 24.24 6.57 15.87
C THR A 206 25.59 5.87 15.76
N PRO A 207 26.74 6.57 15.74
CA PRO A 207 28.00 5.90 16.02
C PRO A 207 27.75 5.02 17.24
N MET A 208 28.25 3.78 17.22
CA MET A 208 28.10 2.83 18.32
C MET A 208 28.70 3.45 19.59
N ARG A 209 28.00 4.41 20.19
CA ARG A 209 28.04 4.71 21.61
C ARG A 209 27.69 3.37 22.18
N ALA A 210 28.62 2.81 22.94
CA ALA A 210 28.33 1.69 23.81
C ALA A 210 26.91 1.90 24.36
N LEU A 211 25.98 1.00 23.99
CA LEU A 211 24.60 1.06 24.45
C LEU A 211 24.69 1.24 25.95
N LYS A 212 24.15 2.36 26.45
CA LYS A 212 24.15 2.55 27.89
C LYS A 212 23.30 1.42 28.48
N PRO A 213 23.59 0.94 29.70
CA PRO A 213 22.74 -0.06 30.36
C PRO A 213 21.25 0.31 30.33
N GLU A 214 20.94 1.60 30.42
CA GLU A 214 19.61 2.19 30.30
C GLU A 214 18.95 1.95 28.92
N ASP A 215 19.72 2.00 27.82
CA ASP A 215 19.19 1.76 26.47
C ASP A 215 18.82 0.28 26.26
N LEU A 216 19.63 -0.63 26.83
CA LEU A 216 19.37 -2.08 26.81
C LEU A 216 18.14 -2.43 27.64
N GLU A 217 18.00 -1.80 28.81
CA GLU A 217 16.84 -1.98 29.66
C GLU A 217 15.55 -1.48 28.99
N LEU A 218 15.59 -0.31 28.34
CA LEU A 218 14.46 0.19 27.57
C LEU A 218 14.06 -0.78 26.45
N GLN A 219 15.05 -1.31 25.71
CA GLN A 219 14.79 -2.30 24.66
C GLN A 219 14.17 -3.58 25.20
N ARG A 220 14.64 -4.08 26.35
CA ARG A 220 14.08 -5.24 27.05
C ARG A 220 12.62 -5.03 27.46
N LEU A 221 12.29 -3.84 27.97
CA LEU A 221 10.93 -3.51 28.35
C LEU A 221 10.02 -3.39 27.12
N ILE A 222 10.49 -2.75 26.05
CA ILE A 222 9.70 -2.61 24.81
C ILE A 222 9.49 -3.97 24.13
N SER A 223 10.47 -4.89 24.17
CA SER A 223 10.33 -6.22 23.58
C SER A 223 9.34 -7.11 24.33
N ALA A 224 9.20 -6.91 25.64
CA ALA A 224 8.19 -7.58 26.46
C ALA A 224 6.77 -7.03 26.25
N ALA A 225 6.62 -5.89 25.58
CA ALA A 225 5.34 -5.22 25.39
C ALA A 225 4.53 -5.79 24.22
N PRO A 226 3.20 -5.98 24.36
CA PRO A 226 2.34 -6.43 23.27
C PRO A 226 2.12 -5.32 22.23
N SER A 227 3.04 -5.19 21.27
CA SER A 227 3.07 -4.08 20.30
C SER A 227 1.88 -4.06 19.32
N LYS A 228 1.26 -5.21 19.02
CA LYS A 228 0.12 -5.32 18.09
C LYS A 228 -1.21 -4.88 18.70
N ASN A 229 -1.41 -5.13 20.01
CA ASN A 229 -2.67 -4.88 20.73
C ASN A 229 -2.52 -3.84 21.84
N TRP A 230 -1.46 -3.02 21.81
CA TRP A 230 -1.07 -2.09 22.88
C TRP A 230 -2.20 -1.18 23.38
N GLN A 231 -3.18 -0.84 22.52
CA GLN A 231 -4.34 -0.02 22.90
C GLN A 231 -5.26 -0.72 23.91
N PHE A 232 -5.44 -2.04 23.78
CA PHE A 232 -6.24 -2.85 24.71
C PHE A 232 -5.51 -2.98 26.05
N HIS A 233 -4.22 -3.30 26.03
CA HIS A 233 -3.40 -3.36 27.25
C HIS A 233 -3.28 -2.00 27.95
N ALA A 234 -3.23 -0.90 27.20
CA ALA A 234 -3.31 0.43 27.77
C ALA A 234 -4.65 0.66 28.48
N ALA A 235 -5.76 0.21 27.89
CA ALA A 235 -7.09 0.33 28.50
C ALA A 235 -7.22 -0.55 29.75
N ASP A 236 -6.73 -1.79 29.72
CA ASP A 236 -6.75 -2.71 30.86
C ASP A 236 -5.89 -2.21 32.00
N LEU A 237 -4.68 -1.72 31.71
CA LEU A 237 -3.81 -1.14 32.72
C LEU A 237 -4.42 0.14 33.29
N ARG A 238 -5.01 1.02 32.47
CA ARG A 238 -5.73 2.21 32.96
C ARG A 238 -6.94 1.86 33.84
N ARG A 239 -7.62 0.74 33.59
CA ARG A 239 -8.69 0.24 34.45
C ARG A 239 -8.15 -0.27 35.79
N LEU A 240 -6.99 -0.91 35.77
CA LEU A 240 -6.37 -1.49 36.97
C LEU A 240 -5.79 -0.44 37.91
N ILE A 241 -5.01 0.52 37.39
CA ILE A 241 -4.27 1.50 38.19
C ILE A 241 -4.83 2.93 38.13
N GLY A 242 -5.80 3.18 37.25
CA GLY A 242 -6.36 4.51 36.99
C GLY A 242 -5.51 5.36 36.04
N GLN A 243 -6.16 6.32 35.39
CA GLN A 243 -5.53 7.18 34.37
C GLN A 243 -4.36 8.01 34.94
N ILE A 244 -4.50 8.56 36.15
CA ILE A 244 -3.48 9.40 36.79
C ILE A 244 -2.20 8.59 37.08
N ALA A 245 -2.35 7.39 37.64
CA ALA A 245 -1.21 6.52 37.93
C ALA A 245 -0.56 6.01 36.64
N TYR A 246 -1.36 5.71 35.61
CA TYR A 246 -0.84 5.35 34.29
C TYR A 246 0.01 6.48 33.69
N ASP A 247 -0.51 7.70 33.65
CA ASP A 247 0.22 8.85 33.10
C ASP A 247 1.47 9.18 33.91
N ALA A 248 1.45 9.01 35.23
CA ALA A 248 2.62 9.15 36.09
C ALA A 248 3.70 8.08 35.80
N ARG A 249 3.31 6.82 35.55
CA ARG A 249 4.23 5.76 35.12
C ARG A 249 4.87 6.07 33.76
N VAL A 250 4.08 6.58 32.81
CA VAL A 250 4.60 6.98 31.48
C VAL A 250 5.57 8.17 31.60
N ALA A 251 5.22 9.20 32.37
CA ALA A 251 6.09 10.36 32.59
C ALA A 251 7.40 9.98 33.30
N ARG A 252 7.35 9.02 34.24
CA ARG A 252 8.56 8.47 34.87
C ARG A 252 9.47 7.79 33.86
N MET A 253 8.91 7.00 32.93
CA MET A 253 9.68 6.33 31.87
C MET A 253 10.24 7.31 30.84
N GLU A 254 9.50 8.38 30.51
CA GLU A 254 10.00 9.49 29.67
C GLU A 254 11.21 10.17 30.31
N GLY A 255 11.14 10.48 31.62
CA GLY A 255 12.24 11.11 32.36
C GLY A 255 13.44 10.19 32.59
N GLN A 256 13.20 8.91 32.88
CA GLN A 256 14.25 7.92 33.17
C GLN A 256 15.07 7.56 31.92
N PHE A 257 14.42 7.42 30.77
CA PHE A 257 15.08 6.94 29.54
C PHE A 257 15.25 8.02 28.47
N GLY A 258 14.78 9.25 28.70
CA GLY A 258 14.83 10.34 27.72
C GLY A 258 14.15 9.99 26.40
N CYS A 259 13.14 9.12 26.45
CA CYS A 259 12.54 8.49 25.27
C CYS A 259 11.18 9.13 24.92
N PRO A 260 10.72 9.04 23.65
CA PRO A 260 9.43 9.60 23.27
C PRO A 260 8.28 8.88 23.99
N ARG A 261 7.20 9.61 24.29
CA ARG A 261 6.01 9.11 25.01
C ARG A 261 5.49 7.75 24.57
N PHE A 262 5.57 7.47 23.26
CA PHE A 262 5.16 6.18 22.71
C PHE A 262 6.08 5.03 23.16
N ALA A 263 7.40 5.21 23.13
CA ALA A 263 8.37 4.24 23.62
C ALA A 263 8.24 4.05 25.14
N ALA A 264 8.04 5.14 25.88
CA ALA A 264 7.75 5.10 27.31
C ALA A 264 6.47 4.31 27.62
N SER A 265 5.41 4.51 26.83
CA SER A 265 4.15 3.77 26.98
C SER A 265 4.34 2.27 26.75
N LEU A 266 5.08 1.88 25.71
CA LEU A 266 5.40 0.47 25.47
C LEU A 266 6.26 -0.12 26.60
N ALA A 267 7.24 0.62 27.11
CA ALA A 267 8.04 0.18 28.25
C ALA A 267 7.19 -0.03 29.52
N VAL A 268 6.19 0.84 29.78
CA VAL A 268 5.23 0.65 30.88
C VAL A 268 4.39 -0.62 30.68
N HIS A 269 3.96 -0.90 29.44
CA HIS A 269 3.19 -2.13 29.16
C HIS A 269 4.06 -3.38 29.31
N GLY A 270 5.29 -3.37 28.80
CA GLY A 270 6.20 -4.49 28.98
C GLY A 270 6.57 -4.72 30.44
N LEU A 271 6.73 -3.65 31.24
CA LEU A 271 6.92 -3.76 32.69
C LEU A 271 5.69 -4.37 33.38
N ALA A 272 4.49 -3.94 33.00
CA ALA A 272 3.24 -4.48 33.54
C ALA A 272 3.04 -5.96 33.15
N VAL A 273 3.45 -6.35 31.95
CA VAL A 273 3.50 -7.76 31.51
C VAL A 273 4.50 -8.57 32.34
N LEU A 274 5.73 -8.07 32.53
CA LEU A 274 6.76 -8.74 33.33
C LEU A 274 6.36 -8.87 34.80
N ALA A 275 5.59 -7.92 35.31
CA ALA A 275 5.02 -7.94 36.66
C ALA A 275 3.75 -8.80 36.78
N GLY A 276 3.22 -9.34 35.67
CA GLY A 276 1.98 -10.12 35.65
C GLY A 276 0.70 -9.30 35.87
N GLU A 277 0.76 -7.97 35.76
CA GLU A 277 -0.40 -7.08 35.89
C GLU A 277 -1.34 -7.18 34.66
N ILE A 278 -0.79 -7.52 33.49
CA ILE A 278 -1.52 -7.70 32.23
C ILE A 278 -0.95 -8.89 31.43
N ALA A 279 -1.80 -9.51 30.60
CA ALA A 279 -1.39 -10.65 29.77
C ALA A 279 -0.47 -10.25 28.59
N GLN A 280 0.39 -11.18 28.16
CA GLN A 280 1.24 -11.06 26.95
C GLN A 280 0.45 -11.08 25.65
#